data_AF-A0A1H9EVS7-F1
#
_entry.id   AF-A0A1H9EVS7-F1
#
_cell.length_a   1.000
_cell.length_b   1.000
_cell.length_c   1.000
_cell.angle_alpha   90.00
_cell.angle_beta   90.00
_cell.angle_gamma   90.00
#
_symmetry.space_group_name_H-M   'P 1'
#
loop_
_entity.id
_entity.type
_entity.pdbx_description
1 polymer ?
#
loop_
_entity_poly.entity_id
_entity_poly.type
_entity_poly.pdbx_seq_one_letter_code
_entity_poly.pdbx_strand_id
1 'polypeptide(L)'
;MSTTPVNVDETLSQIKKALENWYRCFILWAVAHYVLGVSSTICAVIAASNINIATKDILVVYVAVATAVLTFLKAQQKNNAYIIAWRSLNSKRIDYFAGKASLDELTQCYKEGEDMIGKFD
;
A
#
# COMPACT_ATOMS: atom_id res chain seq x y z
N MET A 1 5.35 -13.54 37.01
CA MET A 1 5.30 -13.02 35.62
C MET A 1 4.46 -11.75 35.68
N SER A 2 5.10 -10.58 35.70
CA SER A 2 4.40 -9.30 35.88
C SER A 2 3.77 -8.90 34.55
N THR A 3 2.44 -9.01 34.44
CA THR A 3 1.71 -8.46 33.29
C THR A 3 1.72 -6.95 33.45
N THR A 4 2.58 -6.27 32.69
CA THR A 4 2.51 -4.82 32.50
C THR A 4 1.08 -4.46 32.12
N PRO A 5 0.41 -3.52 32.82
CA PRO A 5 -0.94 -3.13 32.46
C PRO A 5 -0.93 -2.59 31.03
N VAL A 6 -1.73 -3.20 30.16
CA VAL A 6 -1.90 -2.74 28.78
C VAL A 6 -2.44 -1.32 28.84
N ASN A 7 -1.63 -0.35 28.39
CA ASN A 7 -2.07 1.02 28.27
C ASN A 7 -2.98 1.15 27.04
N VAL A 8 -4.29 1.12 27.28
CA VAL A 8 -5.31 1.17 26.22
C VAL A 8 -5.13 2.39 25.31
N ASP A 9 -4.85 3.55 25.89
CA ASP A 9 -4.69 4.80 25.15
C ASP A 9 -3.49 4.76 24.20
N GLU A 10 -2.39 4.15 24.66
CA GLU A 10 -1.20 3.96 23.85
C GLU A 10 -1.48 3.02 22.67
N THR A 11 -2.12 1.87 22.92
CA THR A 11 -2.49 0.90 21.88
C THR A 11 -3.40 1.54 20.82
N LEU A 12 -4.42 2.29 21.23
CA LEU A 12 -5.32 2.98 20.31
C LEU A 12 -4.60 4.06 19.48
N SER A 13 -3.64 4.77 20.09
CA SER A 13 -2.79 5.74 19.40
C SER A 13 -1.92 5.09 18.33
N GLN A 14 -1.31 3.93 18.63
CA GLN A 14 -0.51 3.16 17.68
C GLN A 14 -1.38 2.67 16.50
N ILE A 15 -2.55 2.10 16.77
CA ILE A 15 -3.50 1.65 15.73
C ILE A 15 -3.94 2.81 14.82
N LYS A 16 -4.20 3.99 15.39
CA LYS A 16 -4.56 5.17 14.59
C LYS A 16 -3.42 5.57 13.66
N LYS A 17 -2.19 5.62 14.17
CA LYS A 17 -1.00 5.93 13.35
C LYS A 17 -0.79 4.90 12.24
N ALA A 18 -0.97 3.61 12.55
CA ALA A 18 -0.89 2.54 11.57
C ALA A 18 -1.91 2.72 10.44
N LEU A 19 -3.18 3.00 10.76
CA LEU A 19 -4.21 3.29 9.75
C LEU A 19 -3.84 4.47 8.84
N GLU A 20 -3.32 5.55 9.41
CA GLU A 20 -2.88 6.71 8.61
C GLU A 20 -1.70 6.35 7.69
N ASN A 21 -0.71 5.62 8.22
CA ASN A 21 0.47 5.20 7.47
C ASN A 21 0.13 4.21 6.35
N TRP A 22 -0.64 3.17 6.67
CA TRP A 22 -1.04 2.16 5.69
C TRP A 22 -1.86 2.78 4.54
N TYR A 23 -2.73 3.74 4.84
CA TYR A 23 -3.47 4.45 3.80
C TYR A 23 -2.55 5.31 2.92
N ARG A 24 -1.57 6.02 3.50
CA ARG A 24 -0.57 6.78 2.74
C ARG A 24 0.27 5.86 1.84
N CYS A 25 0.71 4.71 2.34
CA CYS A 25 1.42 3.72 1.56
C CYS A 25 0.55 3.16 0.42
N PHE A 26 -0.72 2.86 0.69
CA PHE A 26 -1.70 2.50 -0.34
C PHE A 26 -1.75 3.56 -1.45
N ILE A 27 -1.94 4.84 -1.11
CA ILE A 27 -1.98 5.92 -2.11
C ILE A 27 -0.67 6.01 -2.89
N LEU A 28 0.48 5.92 -2.22
CA LEU A 28 1.79 5.95 -2.86
C LEU A 28 1.94 4.82 -3.90
N TRP A 29 1.62 3.59 -3.52
CA TRP A 29 1.73 2.45 -4.41
C TRP A 29 0.68 2.46 -5.52
N ALA A 30 -0.54 2.93 -5.25
CA ALA A 30 -1.56 3.13 -6.28
C ALA A 30 -1.13 4.17 -7.31
N VAL A 31 -0.61 5.32 -6.86
CA VAL A 31 -0.10 6.37 -7.74
C VAL A 31 1.08 5.85 -8.56
N ALA A 32 2.05 5.18 -7.93
CA ALA A 32 3.17 4.60 -8.64
C ALA A 32 2.70 3.60 -9.71
N HIS A 33 1.74 2.73 -9.39
CA HIS A 33 1.21 1.75 -10.32
C HIS A 33 0.51 2.40 -11.52
N TYR A 34 -0.44 3.30 -11.29
CA TYR A 34 -1.22 3.89 -12.37
C TYR A 34 -0.45 4.94 -13.16
N VAL A 35 0.34 5.80 -12.52
CA VAL A 35 1.13 6.82 -13.23
C VAL A 35 2.19 6.15 -14.09
N LEU A 36 3.01 5.25 -13.53
CA LEU A 36 4.05 4.56 -14.31
C LEU A 36 3.43 3.61 -15.33
N GLY A 37 2.35 2.89 -14.98
CA GLY A 37 1.71 1.93 -15.88
C GLY A 37 1.07 2.60 -17.09
N VAL A 38 0.26 3.64 -16.87
CA VAL A 38 -0.40 4.35 -17.97
C VAL A 38 0.60 5.14 -18.81
N SER A 39 1.52 5.87 -18.17
CA SER A 39 2.52 6.65 -18.91
C SER A 39 3.47 5.77 -19.71
N SER A 40 3.94 4.64 -19.15
CA SER A 40 4.79 3.69 -19.90
C SER A 40 4.04 3.10 -21.08
N THR A 41 2.75 2.76 -20.94
CA THR A 41 1.94 2.25 -22.06
C THR A 41 1.83 3.29 -23.18
N ILE A 42 1.54 4.55 -22.86
CA ILE A 42 1.47 5.64 -23.85
C ILE A 42 2.84 5.84 -24.52
N CYS A 43 3.91 5.89 -23.74
CA CYS A 43 5.27 6.06 -24.26
C CYS A 43 5.69 4.88 -25.15
N ALA A 44 5.29 3.65 -24.82
CA ALA A 44 5.56 2.46 -25.61
C ALA A 44 4.86 2.52 -26.97
N VAL A 45 3.59 2.98 -27.01
CA VAL A 45 2.86 3.18 -28.27
C VAL A 45 3.54 4.24 -29.14
N ILE A 46 3.96 5.36 -28.55
CA ILE A 46 4.69 6.41 -29.28
C ILE A 46 6.03 5.88 -29.81
N ALA A 47 6.78 5.15 -28.98
CA ALA A 47 8.05 4.54 -29.37
C ALA A 47 7.89 3.48 -30.47
N ALA A 48 6.79 2.71 -30.47
CA ALA A 48 6.49 1.73 -31.52
C ALA A 48 5.97 2.38 -32.82
N SER A 49 5.52 3.64 -32.77
CA SER A 49 4.97 4.34 -33.94
C SER A 49 6.05 4.82 -34.91
N ASN A 50 5.63 5.12 -36.15
CA ASN A 50 6.46 5.75 -37.17
C ASN A 50 6.60 7.28 -36.99
N ILE A 51 6.11 7.84 -35.89
CA ILE A 51 6.25 9.27 -35.61
C ILE A 51 7.72 9.55 -35.30
N ASN A 52 8.32 10.47 -36.07
CA ASN A 52 9.68 10.92 -35.82
C ASN A 52 9.66 12.03 -34.74
N ILE A 53 10.11 11.67 -33.53
CA ILE A 53 10.21 12.57 -32.39
C ILE A 53 11.64 12.52 -31.89
N ALA A 54 12.26 13.69 -31.69
CA ALA A 54 13.65 13.80 -31.22
C ALA A 54 13.92 13.09 -29.88
N THR A 55 12.89 12.83 -29.07
CA THR A 55 12.99 12.23 -27.74
C THR A 55 12.66 10.72 -27.72
N LYS A 56 12.57 10.07 -28.88
CA LYS A 56 12.13 8.66 -28.99
C LYS A 56 12.98 7.70 -28.15
N ASP A 57 14.31 7.84 -28.18
CA ASP A 57 15.22 6.98 -27.41
C ASP A 57 15.04 7.16 -25.89
N ILE A 58 14.77 8.40 -25.45
CA ILE A 58 14.48 8.71 -24.03
C ILE A 58 13.19 8.03 -23.59
N LEU A 59 12.15 8.02 -24.44
CA LEU A 59 10.89 7.33 -24.16
C LEU A 59 11.08 5.81 -24.03
N VAL A 60 11.93 5.20 -24.85
CA VAL A 60 12.24 3.76 -24.76
C VAL A 60 12.90 3.42 -23.42
N VAL A 61 13.90 4.21 -23.01
CA VAL A 61 14.57 4.03 -21.71
C VAL A 61 13.58 4.23 -20.56
N TYR A 62 12.74 5.26 -20.62
CA TYR A 62 11.70 5.50 -19.62
C TYR A 62 10.76 4.30 -19.47
N VAL A 63 10.26 3.75 -20.59
CA VAL A 63 9.36 2.58 -20.58
C VAL A 63 10.03 1.38 -19.91
N ALA A 64 11.30 1.11 -20.25
CA ALA A 64 12.05 0.01 -19.66
C ALA A 64 12.22 0.17 -18.15
N VAL A 65 12.60 1.37 -17.69
CA VAL A 65 12.76 1.67 -16.25
C VAL A 65 11.43 1.61 -15.52
N ALA A 66 10.37 2.22 -16.05
CA ALA A 66 9.05 2.20 -15.43
C ALA A 66 8.51 0.77 -15.30
N THR A 67 8.67 -0.05 -16.35
CA THR A 67 8.26 -1.46 -16.34
C THR A 67 9.06 -2.27 -15.33
N ALA A 68 10.38 -2.05 -15.26
CA ALA A 68 11.24 -2.70 -14.28
C ALA A 68 10.84 -2.32 -12.84
N VAL A 69 10.65 -1.04 -12.56
CA VAL A 69 10.21 -0.53 -11.24
C VAL A 69 8.87 -1.16 -10.84
N LEU A 70 7.88 -1.17 -11.74
CA LEU A 70 6.57 -1.75 -11.46
C LEU A 70 6.64 -3.25 -11.16
N THR A 71 7.46 -3.98 -11.91
CA THR A 71 7.59 -5.44 -11.79
C THR A 71 8.39 -5.83 -10.56
N PHE A 72 9.56 -5.22 -10.35
CA PHE A 72 10.45 -5.56 -9.24
C PHE A 72 9.87 -5.12 -7.89
N LEU A 73 9.26 -3.93 -7.82
CA LEU A 73 8.70 -3.45 -6.56
C LEU A 73 7.35 -4.09 -6.22
N LYS A 74 6.78 -4.93 -7.10
CA LYS A 74 5.50 -5.60 -6.89
C LYS A 74 4.41 -4.62 -6.45
N ALA A 75 4.36 -3.45 -7.12
CA ALA A 75 3.58 -2.30 -6.68
C ALA A 75 2.10 -2.66 -6.47
N GLN A 76 1.54 -3.49 -7.34
CA GLN A 76 0.15 -3.95 -7.23
C GLN A 76 -0.08 -4.84 -6.00
N GLN A 77 0.81 -5.78 -5.72
CA GLN A 77 0.70 -6.67 -4.57
C GLN A 77 0.82 -5.88 -3.26
N LYS A 78 1.81 -4.98 -3.16
CA LYS A 78 1.97 -4.08 -2.01
C LYS A 78 0.74 -3.21 -1.81
N ASN A 79 0.27 -2.54 -2.88
CA ASN A 79 -0.93 -1.72 -2.85
C ASN A 79 -2.14 -2.48 -2.28
N ASN A 80 -2.37 -3.71 -2.77
CA ASN A 80 -3.45 -4.57 -2.33
C ASN A 80 -3.30 -4.98 -0.86
N ALA A 81 -2.10 -5.33 -0.41
CA ALA A 81 -1.85 -5.68 0.99
C ALA A 81 -2.19 -4.51 1.93
N TYR A 82 -1.69 -3.30 1.63
CA TYR A 82 -1.96 -2.11 2.43
C TYR A 82 -3.46 -1.78 2.52
N ILE A 83 -4.21 -1.82 1.41
CA ILE A 83 -5.64 -1.49 1.44
C ILE A 83 -6.50 -2.55 2.13
N ILE A 84 -6.16 -3.83 1.98
CA ILE A 84 -6.89 -4.93 2.65
C ILE A 84 -6.65 -4.86 4.15
N ALA A 85 -5.39 -4.71 4.59
CA ALA A 85 -5.04 -4.52 5.99
C ALA A 85 -5.75 -3.30 6.58
N TRP A 86 -5.72 -2.17 5.88
CA TRP A 86 -6.40 -0.94 6.30
C TRP A 86 -7.92 -1.12 6.46
N ARG A 87 -8.59 -1.76 5.49
CA ARG A 87 -10.05 -1.99 5.54
C ARG A 87 -10.42 -2.90 6.71
N SER A 88 -9.66 -3.99 6.91
CA SER A 88 -9.89 -4.94 7.99
C SER A 88 -9.76 -4.26 9.36
N LEU A 89 -8.64 -3.57 9.59
CA LEU A 89 -8.37 -2.88 10.86
C LEU A 89 -9.35 -1.74 11.11
N ASN A 90 -9.67 -0.93 10.09
CA ASN A 90 -10.61 0.16 10.24
C ASN A 90 -12.03 -0.34 10.57
N SER A 91 -12.46 -1.44 9.94
CA SER A 91 -13.73 -2.09 10.30
C SER A 91 -13.72 -2.58 11.74
N LYS A 92 -12.67 -3.28 12.16
CA LYS A 92 -12.56 -3.77 13.54
C LYS A 92 -12.49 -2.63 14.56
N ARG A 93 -11.84 -1.53 14.22
CA ARG A 93 -11.80 -0.30 15.04
C ARG A 93 -13.21 0.27 15.23
N ILE A 94 -14.03 0.30 14.18
CA ILE A 94 -15.43 0.73 14.28
C ILE A 94 -16.21 -0.21 15.22
N ASP A 95 -16.04 -1.52 15.08
CA ASP A 95 -16.68 -2.50 15.98
C ASP A 95 -16.27 -2.30 17.44
N TYR A 96 -14.99 -2.03 17.71
CA TYR A 96 -14.49 -1.75 19.06
C TYR A 96 -15.17 -0.51 19.67
N PHE A 97 -15.21 0.62 18.95
CA PHE A 97 -15.88 1.82 19.45
C PHE A 97 -17.40 1.68 19.57
N ALA A 98 -18.00 0.74 18.84
CA ALA A 98 -19.41 0.38 18.99
C ALA A 98 -19.69 -0.63 20.13
N GLY A 99 -18.65 -1.06 20.87
CA GLY A 99 -18.77 -2.08 21.92
C GLY A 99 -19.01 -3.49 21.39
N LYS A 100 -18.78 -3.74 20.10
CA LYS A 100 -18.99 -5.04 19.42
C LYS A 100 -17.71 -5.89 19.32
N ALA A 101 -16.55 -5.32 19.65
CA ALA A 101 -15.28 -6.01 19.68
C ALA A 101 -14.47 -5.59 20.91
N SER A 102 -13.64 -6.51 21.41
CA SER A 102 -12.69 -6.30 22.49
C SER A 102 -11.39 -5.62 22.01
N LEU A 103 -10.62 -5.09 22.95
CA LEU A 103 -9.29 -4.54 22.66
C LEU A 103 -8.34 -5.62 22.11
N ASP A 104 -8.48 -6.86 22.58
CA ASP A 104 -7.68 -7.99 22.14
C ASP A 104 -7.98 -8.36 20.68
N GLU A 105 -9.25 -8.42 20.29
CA GLU A 105 -9.65 -8.64 18.88
C GLU A 105 -9.16 -7.52 17.96
N LEU A 106 -9.20 -6.27 18.42
CA LEU A 106 -8.67 -5.13 17.68
C LEU A 106 -7.15 -5.23 17.51
N THR A 107 -6.44 -5.57 18.58
CA THR A 107 -4.98 -5.74 18.57
C THR A 107 -4.56 -6.91 17.70
N GLN A 108 -5.31 -8.01 17.73
CA GLN A 108 -5.09 -9.16 16.87
C GLN A 108 -5.27 -8.80 15.39
N CYS A 109 -6.34 -8.07 15.06
CA CYS A 109 -6.57 -7.58 13.70
C CYS A 109 -5.45 -6.64 13.22
N TYR A 110 -4.90 -5.81 14.12
CA TYR A 110 -3.72 -4.98 13.81
C TYR A 110 -2.51 -5.83 13.44
N LYS A 111 -2.18 -6.86 14.24
CA LYS A 111 -1.06 -7.78 13.96
C LYS A 111 -1.25 -8.52 12.63
N GLU A 112 -2.45 -9.01 12.35
CA GLU A 112 -2.76 -9.68 11.08
C GLU A 112 -2.58 -8.74 9.88
N GLY A 113 -2.89 -7.45 10.05
CA GLY A 113 -2.62 -6.43 9.04
C GLY A 113 -1.12 -6.21 8.81
N GLU A 114 -0.32 -6.10 9.87
CA GLU A 114 1.14 -6.02 9.78
C GLU A 114 1.73 -7.27 9.10
N ASP A 115 1.29 -8.47 9.48
CA ASP A 115 1.73 -9.73 8.87
C ASP A 115 1.36 -9.81 7.38
N MET A 116 0.21 -9.26 6.99
CA MET A 116 -0.22 -9.20 5.59
C MET A 116 0.68 -8.27 4.78
N ILE A 117 1.01 -7.11 5.31
CA ILE A 117 1.89 -6.13 4.67
C ILE A 117 3.31 -6.69 4.56
N GLY A 118 3.82 -7.28 5.66
CA GLY A 118 5.17 -7.85 5.75
C GLY A 118 5.46 -9.00 4.77
N LYS A 119 4.44 -9.65 4.20
CA LYS A 119 4.63 -10.65 3.12
C LYS A 119 5.13 -10.05 1.81
N PHE A 120 4.93 -8.75 1.63
CA PHE A 120 5.25 -8.05 0.39
C PHE A 120 6.28 -6.95 0.56
N ASP A 121 6.65 -6.60 1.80
CA ASP A 121 7.80 -5.75 2.15
C ASP A 121 9.13 -6.50 2.11
#